data_AF-A0A2E3WVX5-F1
#
_entry.id   AF-A0A2E3WVX5-F1
#
_cell.length_a   1.000
_cell.length_b   1.000
_cell.length_c   1.000
_cell.angle_alpha   90.00
_cell.angle_beta   90.00
_cell.angle_gamma   90.00
#
_symmetry.space_group_name_H-M   'P 1'
#
loop_
_entity.id
_entity.type
_entity.pdbx_description
1 polymer ?
#
loop_
_entity_poly.entity_id
_entity_poly.type
_entity_poly.pdbx_seq_one_letter_code
_entity_poly.pdbx_strand_id
1 'polypeptide(L)'
;MRWIAKIFRMSILLALPVVGLLFLLWVDASPILFESLESKTNSGQPVFNRIRFHTETNKDVWLMEQSHDGVKAPLSQWDKIGINVNLEPKKRIAEFYQYKPGDEVISHHQKQIGLRATCFMCHSNGPRAIRPNLKSSKVQVSLWDQARIQLWNLRIKSYGPMASTAPVPSKKPFRYTHPVANRVLQVKACTRCHNSQDTFGRGELTKQNLFTIRFMLESKLMPPMGFELTQEDQRKIEEFLM
;
A
#
# COMPACT_ATOMS: atom_id res chain seq x y z
N MET A 1 0.56 35.18 33.49
CA MET A 1 0.10 35.30 32.08
C MET A 1 1.22 35.58 31.06
N ARG A 2 2.16 36.53 31.27
CA ARG A 2 3.22 36.85 30.29
C ARG A 2 4.16 35.68 29.92
N TRP A 3 4.37 34.72 30.82
CA TRP A 3 5.25 33.56 30.60
C TRP A 3 4.60 32.51 29.68
N ILE A 4 3.29 32.25 29.84
CA ILE A 4 2.51 31.37 28.97
C ILE A 4 2.52 31.88 27.52
N ALA A 5 2.38 33.20 27.34
CA ALA A 5 2.46 33.81 26.01
C ALA A 5 3.84 33.67 25.33
N LYS A 6 4.94 33.67 26.12
CA LYS A 6 6.29 33.45 25.60
C LYS A 6 6.52 31.99 25.18
N ILE A 7 6.08 31.04 25.99
CA ILE A 7 6.16 29.60 25.66
C ILE A 7 5.36 29.31 24.39
N PHE A 8 4.13 29.83 24.31
CA PHE A 8 3.27 29.65 23.14
C PHE A 8 3.91 30.22 21.86
N ARG A 9 4.51 31.41 21.92
CA ARG A 9 5.23 32.01 20.78
C ARG A 9 6.47 31.21 20.36
N MET A 10 7.23 30.67 21.31
CA MET A 10 8.37 29.79 20.99
C MET A 10 7.93 28.48 20.34
N SER A 11 6.84 27.87 20.81
CA SER A 11 6.29 26.65 20.21
C SER A 11 5.85 26.86 18.76
N ILE A 12 5.25 28.00 18.43
CA ILE A 12 4.87 28.34 17.06
C ILE A 12 6.11 28.50 16.17
N LEU A 13 7.14 29.20 16.65
CA LEU A 13 8.38 29.40 15.88
C LEU A 13 9.11 28.09 15.61
N LEU A 14 9.05 27.12 16.52
CA LEU A 14 9.61 25.77 16.32
C LEU A 14 8.73 24.88 15.44
N ALA A 15 7.42 25.14 15.35
CA ALA A 15 6.51 24.37 14.51
C ALA A 15 6.67 24.71 13.01
N LEU A 16 6.94 25.97 12.68
CA LEU A 16 7.11 26.43 11.28
C LEU A 16 8.13 25.64 10.47
N PRO A 17 9.37 25.39 10.93
CA PRO A 17 10.34 24.60 10.16
C PRO A 17 9.92 23.14 10.02
N VAL A 18 9.24 22.57 11.02
CA VAL A 18 8.71 21.19 10.94
C VAL A 18 7.60 21.11 9.89
N VAL A 19 6.67 22.07 9.90
CA VAL A 19 5.61 22.15 8.88
C VAL A 19 6.20 22.36 7.48
N GLY A 20 7.21 23.22 7.35
CA GLY A 20 7.94 23.42 6.10
C GLY A 20 8.60 22.15 5.60
N LEU A 21 9.28 21.40 6.47
CA LEU A 21 9.89 20.12 6.12
C LEU A 21 8.85 19.07 5.69
N LEU A 22 7.75 18.95 6.44
CA LEU A 22 6.65 18.04 6.09
C LEU A 22 6.03 18.41 4.75
N PHE A 23 5.89 19.71 4.47
CA PHE A 23 5.42 20.19 3.18
C PHE A 23 6.39 19.82 2.05
N LEU A 24 7.70 20.01 2.24
CA LEU A 24 8.72 19.60 1.25
C LEU A 24 8.68 18.09 0.97
N LEU A 25 8.56 17.26 2.01
CA LEU A 25 8.42 15.80 1.86
C LEU A 25 7.11 15.43 1.12
N TRP A 26 6.05 16.21 1.32
CA TRP A 26 4.74 15.98 0.71
C TRP A 26 4.70 16.34 -0.77
N VAL A 27 5.32 17.46 -1.17
CA VAL A 27 5.29 17.93 -2.57
C VAL A 27 6.32 17.24 -3.47
N ASP A 28 7.31 16.56 -2.89
CA ASP A 28 8.27 15.77 -3.65
C ASP A 28 7.56 14.58 -4.33
N ALA A 29 7.38 14.67 -5.65
CA ALA A 29 6.75 13.66 -6.49
C ALA A 29 7.77 12.78 -7.25
N SER A 30 9.06 12.85 -6.87
CA SER A 30 10.10 12.00 -7.45
C SER A 30 9.84 10.51 -7.15
N PRO A 31 10.17 9.61 -8.07
CA PRO A 31 10.03 8.18 -7.83
C PRO A 31 10.98 7.67 -6.75
N ILE A 32 10.47 6.83 -5.84
CA ILE A 32 11.27 6.09 -4.87
C ILE A 32 11.46 4.66 -5.35
N LEU A 33 12.70 4.28 -5.65
CA LEU A 33 13.09 2.91 -5.97
C LEU A 33 13.50 2.17 -4.70
N PHE A 34 12.97 0.97 -4.48
CA PHE A 34 13.33 0.12 -3.35
C PHE A 34 13.13 -1.37 -3.66
N GLU A 35 13.83 -2.23 -2.92
CA GLU A 35 13.54 -3.66 -2.87
C GLU A 35 12.34 -3.93 -1.93
N SER A 36 11.36 -4.69 -2.40
CA SER A 36 10.15 -5.01 -1.63
C SER A 36 10.42 -6.04 -0.53
N LEU A 37 9.94 -5.79 0.68
CA LEU A 37 9.74 -6.85 1.68
C LEU A 37 8.44 -7.64 1.44
N GLU A 38 7.51 -7.12 0.64
CA GLU A 38 6.17 -7.70 0.45
C GLU A 38 6.01 -8.57 -0.78
N SER A 39 7.06 -8.72 -1.57
CA SER A 39 6.98 -9.40 -2.86
C SER A 39 8.28 -10.11 -3.17
N LYS A 40 8.15 -11.36 -3.58
CA LYS A 40 9.22 -12.20 -4.10
C LYS A 40 8.73 -12.85 -5.39
N THR A 41 9.66 -13.20 -6.27
CA THR A 41 9.33 -14.05 -7.44
C THR A 41 9.01 -15.47 -6.99
N ASN A 42 8.51 -16.30 -7.90
CA ASN A 42 8.28 -17.73 -7.63
C ASN A 42 9.56 -18.49 -7.23
N SER A 43 10.73 -17.99 -7.63
CA SER A 43 12.05 -18.53 -7.24
C SER A 43 12.62 -17.89 -5.97
N GLY A 44 11.82 -17.12 -5.23
CA GLY A 44 12.23 -16.44 -4.00
C GLY A 44 13.11 -15.21 -4.22
N GLN A 45 13.28 -14.76 -5.48
CA GLN A 45 14.13 -13.62 -5.79
C GLN A 45 13.47 -12.29 -5.38
N PRO A 46 14.25 -11.24 -5.07
CA PRO A 46 13.72 -9.94 -4.70
C PRO A 46 12.97 -9.29 -5.86
N VAL A 47 11.84 -8.66 -5.53
CA VAL A 47 11.09 -7.79 -6.43
C VAL A 47 11.42 -6.33 -6.11
N PHE A 48 11.61 -5.51 -7.13
CA PHE A 48 11.92 -4.10 -6.98
C PHE A 48 10.72 -3.26 -7.40
N ASN A 49 10.41 -2.24 -6.61
CA ASN A 49 9.33 -1.31 -6.93
C ASN A 49 9.89 0.10 -7.07
N ARG A 50 9.32 0.84 -8.02
CA ARG A 50 9.48 2.28 -8.14
C ARG A 50 8.11 2.92 -7.95
N ILE A 51 7.91 3.64 -6.86
CA ILE A 51 6.62 4.24 -6.51
C ILE A 51 6.66 5.76 -6.65
N ARG A 52 5.57 6.32 -7.18
CA ARG A 52 5.31 7.76 -7.22
C ARG A 52 3.93 8.03 -6.62
N PHE A 53 3.83 9.13 -5.88
CA PHE A 53 2.60 9.62 -5.31
C PHE A 53 2.37 11.06 -5.78
N HIS A 54 1.13 11.39 -6.13
CA HIS A 54 0.69 12.77 -6.29
C HIS A 54 -0.78 12.91 -5.89
N THR A 55 -1.14 14.12 -5.49
CA THR A 55 -2.51 14.49 -5.14
C THR A 55 -3.08 15.42 -6.21
N GLU A 56 -4.29 15.12 -6.65
CA GLU A 56 -5.13 16.00 -7.47
C GLU A 56 -6.34 16.47 -6.64
N THR A 57 -7.14 17.41 -7.15
CA THR A 57 -8.22 18.09 -6.41
C THR A 57 -9.13 17.16 -5.61
N ASN A 58 -9.51 16.00 -6.15
CA ASN A 58 -10.45 15.06 -5.52
C ASN A 58 -9.96 13.61 -5.52
N LYS A 59 -8.68 13.37 -5.83
CA LYS A 59 -8.13 12.03 -5.85
C LYS A 59 -6.67 12.02 -5.49
N ASP A 60 -6.26 10.96 -4.85
CA ASP A 60 -4.85 10.62 -4.71
C ASP A 60 -4.48 9.56 -5.72
N VAL A 61 -3.25 9.67 -6.21
CA VAL A 61 -2.76 8.86 -7.30
C VAL A 61 -1.46 8.18 -6.91
N TRP A 62 -1.50 6.84 -6.91
CA TRP A 62 -0.36 5.99 -6.63
C TRP A 62 0.04 5.28 -7.91
N LEU A 63 1.27 5.55 -8.38
CA LEU A 63 1.84 4.90 -9.55
C LEU A 63 2.99 4.00 -9.09
N MET A 64 3.01 2.77 -9.61
CA MET A 64 4.02 1.78 -9.27
C MET A 64 4.55 1.10 -10.53
N GLU A 65 5.86 1.10 -10.68
CA GLU A 65 6.57 0.24 -11.64
C GLU A 65 7.21 -0.90 -10.85
N GLN A 66 7.02 -2.15 -11.29
CA GLN A 66 7.49 -3.34 -10.58
C GLN A 66 8.35 -4.22 -11.48
N SER A 67 9.56 -4.57 -11.02
CA SER A 67 10.47 -5.48 -11.71
C SER A 67 10.62 -6.80 -10.96
N HIS A 68 10.39 -7.88 -11.70
CA HIS A 68 10.61 -9.26 -11.28
C HIS A 68 11.99 -9.78 -11.70
N ASP A 69 12.65 -9.10 -12.65
CA ASP A 69 13.93 -9.50 -13.25
C ASP A 69 15.12 -8.69 -12.72
N GLY A 70 14.88 -7.85 -11.71
CA GLY A 70 15.90 -7.05 -11.04
C GLY A 70 15.95 -5.58 -11.48
N VAL A 71 16.76 -4.79 -10.76
CA VAL A 71 16.86 -3.33 -10.96
C VAL A 71 17.37 -2.94 -12.35
N LYS A 72 18.20 -3.80 -12.97
CA LYS A 72 18.81 -3.55 -14.28
C LYS A 72 17.96 -4.04 -15.46
N ALA A 73 16.80 -4.65 -15.20
CA ALA A 73 15.91 -5.08 -16.27
C ALA A 73 15.43 -3.86 -17.07
N PRO A 74 15.30 -3.96 -18.40
CA PRO A 74 14.75 -2.89 -19.25
C PRO A 74 13.38 -2.42 -18.74
N LEU A 75 13.11 -1.11 -18.76
CA LEU A 75 11.83 -0.56 -18.26
C LEU A 75 10.60 -1.11 -18.98
N SER A 76 10.74 -1.49 -20.25
CA SER A 76 9.73 -2.24 -21.01
C SER A 76 9.32 -3.59 -20.41
N GLN A 77 10.10 -4.16 -19.48
CA GLN A 77 9.77 -5.38 -18.75
C GLN A 77 9.16 -5.11 -17.37
N TRP A 78 9.11 -3.86 -16.92
CA TRP A 78 8.53 -3.51 -15.63
C TRP A 78 7.00 -3.43 -15.77
N ASP A 79 6.29 -4.11 -14.88
CA ASP A 79 4.84 -3.99 -14.79
C ASP A 79 4.48 -2.60 -14.27
N LYS A 80 3.44 -1.99 -14.85
CA LYS A 80 3.00 -0.64 -14.50
C LYS A 80 1.58 -0.66 -13.96
N ILE A 81 1.41 -0.25 -12.71
CA ILE A 81 0.15 -0.29 -11.98
C ILE A 81 -0.17 1.12 -11.46
N GLY A 82 -1.44 1.49 -11.52
CA GLY A 82 -1.98 2.69 -10.91
C GLY A 82 -3.07 2.35 -9.89
N ILE A 83 -3.13 3.11 -8.80
CA ILE A 83 -4.25 3.09 -7.86
C ILE A 83 -4.72 4.53 -7.66
N ASN A 84 -5.93 4.83 -8.10
CA ASN A 84 -6.59 6.10 -7.81
C ASN A 84 -7.48 5.94 -6.60
N VAL A 85 -7.29 6.79 -5.59
CA VAL A 85 -8.15 6.84 -4.42
C VAL A 85 -9.02 8.08 -4.52
N ASN A 86 -10.31 7.91 -4.80
CA ASN A 86 -11.28 9.01 -4.75
C ASN A 86 -11.42 9.49 -3.28
N LEU A 87 -11.20 10.79 -3.06
CA LEU A 87 -11.19 11.42 -1.74
C LEU A 87 -12.57 11.98 -1.32
N GLU A 88 -13.61 11.77 -2.12
CA GLU A 88 -14.97 12.19 -1.80
C GLU A 88 -15.44 11.61 -0.44
N PRO A 89 -15.89 12.47 0.51
CA PRO A 89 -16.13 12.08 1.90
C PRO A 89 -17.10 10.90 2.12
N LYS A 90 -18.00 10.62 1.18
CA LYS A 90 -19.05 9.59 1.30
C LYS A 90 -18.79 8.33 0.47
N LYS A 91 -17.77 8.34 -0.42
CA LYS A 91 -17.49 7.23 -1.35
C LYS A 91 -15.99 7.14 -1.63
N ARG A 92 -15.22 6.74 -0.61
CA ARG A 92 -13.82 6.37 -0.84
C ARG A 92 -13.79 5.10 -1.67
N ILE A 93 -13.26 5.21 -2.88
CA ILE A 93 -13.14 4.11 -3.85
C ILE A 93 -11.69 4.10 -4.32
N ALA A 94 -11.06 2.92 -4.24
CA ALA A 94 -9.78 2.65 -4.90
C ALA A 94 -10.01 2.00 -6.26
N GLU A 95 -9.63 2.70 -7.32
CA GLU A 95 -9.68 2.21 -8.70
C GLU A 95 -8.30 1.70 -9.12
N PHE A 96 -8.24 0.45 -9.57
CA PHE A 96 -7.00 -0.21 -9.95
C PHE A 96 -6.84 -0.20 -11.47
N TYR A 97 -5.66 0.23 -11.92
CA TYR A 97 -5.29 0.35 -13.31
C TYR A 97 -4.04 -0.48 -13.59
N GLN A 98 -4.01 -1.13 -14.76
CA GLN A 98 -2.77 -1.68 -15.33
C GLN A 98 -2.47 -0.92 -16.61
N TYR A 99 -1.24 -0.46 -16.74
CA TYR A 99 -0.76 0.21 -17.95
C TYR A 99 0.12 -0.73 -18.76
N LYS A 100 0.17 -0.48 -20.07
CA LYS A 100 1.10 -1.19 -20.96
C LYS A 100 2.54 -0.94 -20.50
N PRO A 101 3.36 -1.99 -20.33
CA PRO A 101 4.81 -1.82 -20.14
C PRO A 101 5.45 -1.07 -21.31
N GLY A 102 6.53 -0.36 -21.05
CA GLY A 102 7.25 0.43 -22.05
C GLY A 102 8.34 1.28 -21.40
N ASP A 103 9.17 1.93 -22.21
CA ASP A 103 10.33 2.69 -21.68
C ASP A 103 9.96 4.07 -21.12
N GLU A 104 8.74 4.55 -21.42
CA GLU A 104 8.22 5.79 -20.87
C GLU A 104 8.02 5.70 -19.35
N VAL A 105 8.29 6.77 -18.62
CA VAL A 105 7.95 6.85 -17.19
C VAL A 105 6.44 6.67 -17.02
N ILE A 106 6.05 5.88 -16.00
CA ILE A 106 4.63 5.66 -15.71
C ILE A 106 3.85 6.97 -15.53
N SER A 107 2.67 7.06 -16.18
CA SER A 107 1.74 8.18 -16.04
C SER A 107 0.28 7.75 -16.24
N HIS A 108 -0.67 8.55 -15.74
CA HIS A 108 -2.10 8.27 -15.89
C HIS A 108 -2.62 8.33 -17.33
N HIS A 109 -1.88 8.98 -18.23
CA HIS A 109 -2.23 9.13 -19.63
C HIS A 109 -1.83 7.92 -20.48
N GLN A 110 -1.12 6.96 -19.90
CA GLN A 110 -0.68 5.77 -20.62
C GLN A 110 -1.86 4.85 -20.95
N LYS A 111 -1.67 4.09 -22.04
CA LYS A 111 -2.65 3.12 -22.51
C LYS A 111 -2.90 2.06 -21.43
N GLN A 112 -4.13 2.03 -20.93
CA GLN A 112 -4.61 1.02 -20.02
C GLN A 112 -4.75 -0.32 -20.75
N ILE A 113 -4.45 -1.40 -20.05
CA ILE A 113 -4.64 -2.78 -20.49
C ILE A 113 -5.46 -3.55 -19.45
N GLY A 114 -6.01 -4.70 -19.83
CA GLY A 114 -6.67 -5.57 -18.86
C GLY A 114 -5.70 -6.00 -17.75
N LEU A 115 -6.19 -6.05 -16.52
CA LEU A 115 -5.39 -6.48 -15.37
C LEU A 115 -4.79 -7.87 -15.64
N ARG A 116 -3.47 -7.97 -15.53
CA ARG A 116 -2.74 -9.25 -15.70
C ARG A 116 -2.83 -10.11 -14.43
N ALA A 117 -2.94 -9.46 -13.28
CA ALA A 117 -3.11 -10.08 -11.98
C ALA A 117 -4.39 -9.56 -11.31
N THR A 118 -5.03 -10.38 -10.49
CA THR A 118 -6.16 -9.95 -9.66
C THR A 118 -5.60 -9.11 -8.51
N CYS A 119 -5.38 -7.81 -8.72
CA CYS A 119 -4.82 -6.89 -7.72
C CYS A 119 -5.56 -6.98 -6.38
N PHE A 120 -6.85 -7.30 -6.39
CA PHE A 120 -7.64 -7.52 -5.19
C PHE A 120 -7.13 -8.66 -4.28
N MET A 121 -6.51 -9.71 -4.84
CA MET A 121 -5.92 -10.78 -4.04
C MET A 121 -4.83 -10.23 -3.11
N CYS A 122 -4.08 -9.25 -3.61
CA CYS A 122 -3.02 -8.57 -2.86
C CYS A 122 -3.52 -7.35 -2.09
N HIS A 123 -4.65 -6.76 -2.44
CA HIS A 123 -5.15 -5.49 -1.89
C HIS A 123 -6.63 -5.59 -1.50
N SER A 124 -6.91 -5.80 -0.21
CA SER A 124 -8.28 -5.86 0.32
C SER A 124 -9.04 -4.53 0.17
N ASN A 125 -8.35 -3.38 0.26
CA ASN A 125 -8.98 -2.05 0.31
C ASN A 125 -8.05 -0.89 -0.14
N GLY A 126 -7.62 -0.89 -1.39
CA GLY A 126 -6.79 0.20 -1.94
C GLY A 126 -5.29 0.02 -1.70
N PRO A 127 -4.51 1.12 -1.64
CA PRO A 127 -3.05 1.03 -1.53
C PRO A 127 -2.65 0.39 -0.19
N ARG A 128 -1.57 -0.38 -0.22
CA ARG A 128 -0.98 -1.02 0.97
C ARG A 128 0.22 -0.24 1.46
N ALA A 129 0.57 -0.44 2.72
CA ALA A 129 1.77 0.17 3.28
C ALA A 129 2.99 -0.22 2.45
N ILE A 130 3.89 0.73 2.23
CA ILE A 130 5.13 0.59 1.50
C ILE A 130 6.19 0.11 2.51
N ARG A 131 6.74 -1.08 2.26
CA ARG A 131 7.72 -1.75 3.14
C ARG A 131 9.03 -2.01 2.38
N PRO A 132 9.95 -1.05 2.36
CA PRO A 132 11.26 -1.23 1.72
C PRO A 132 12.17 -2.14 2.54
N ASN A 133 12.98 -2.96 1.87
CA ASN A 133 14.11 -3.64 2.49
C ASN A 133 15.26 -2.64 2.67
N LEU A 134 15.32 -1.99 3.84
CA LEU A 134 16.36 -1.00 4.17
C LEU A 134 17.77 -1.59 4.24
N LYS A 135 17.89 -2.92 4.27
CA LYS A 135 19.17 -3.66 4.27
C LYS A 135 19.53 -4.20 2.89
N SER A 136 18.83 -3.80 1.83
CA SER A 136 19.12 -4.29 0.48
C SER A 136 20.53 -3.90 0.05
N SER A 137 21.28 -4.87 -0.47
CA SER A 137 22.60 -4.64 -1.07
C SER A 137 22.52 -4.10 -2.50
N LYS A 138 21.33 -4.15 -3.13
CA LYS A 138 21.11 -3.74 -4.53
C LYS A 138 20.56 -2.33 -4.67
N VAL A 139 19.74 -1.87 -3.72
CA VAL A 139 19.16 -0.53 -3.72
C VAL A 139 19.17 0.02 -2.29
N GLN A 140 19.78 1.18 -2.09
CA GLN A 140 19.71 1.88 -0.81
C GLN A 140 18.58 2.90 -0.84
N VAL A 141 17.75 2.91 0.21
CA VAL A 141 16.70 3.92 0.38
C VAL A 141 17.25 5.03 1.26
N SER A 142 17.33 6.24 0.71
CA SER A 142 17.86 7.41 1.42
C SER A 142 17.04 7.74 2.67
N LEU A 143 17.60 8.44 3.64
CA LEU A 143 16.85 8.89 4.82
C LEU A 143 15.66 9.80 4.44
N TRP A 144 15.83 10.60 3.39
CA TRP A 144 14.78 11.42 2.81
C TRP A 144 13.62 10.56 2.29
N ASP A 145 13.92 9.53 1.50
CA ASP A 145 12.91 8.61 0.97
C ASP A 145 12.27 7.75 2.07
N GLN A 146 13.02 7.38 3.12
CA GLN A 146 12.45 6.72 4.28
C GLN A 146 11.41 7.61 4.98
N ALA A 147 11.71 8.90 5.18
CA ALA A 147 10.77 9.85 5.75
C ALA A 147 9.53 10.04 4.86
N ARG A 148 9.71 10.16 3.53
CA ARG A 148 8.61 10.21 2.55
C ARG A 148 7.74 8.96 2.61
N ILE A 149 8.34 7.77 2.64
CA ILE A 149 7.63 6.50 2.79
C ILE A 149 6.81 6.46 4.08
N GLN A 150 7.32 6.94 5.20
CA GLN A 150 6.54 7.01 6.45
C GLN A 150 5.34 7.94 6.31
N LEU A 151 5.53 9.12 5.74
CA LEU A 151 4.44 10.07 5.48
C LEU A 151 3.39 9.48 4.53
N TRP A 152 3.81 8.80 3.47
CA TRP A 152 2.94 8.09 2.53
C TRP A 152 2.20 6.94 3.22
N ASN A 153 2.84 6.20 4.12
CA ASN A 153 2.18 5.15 4.91
C ASN A 153 1.12 5.69 5.87
N LEU A 154 1.37 6.85 6.50
CA LEU A 154 0.37 7.56 7.28
C LEU A 154 -0.81 7.99 6.41
N ARG A 155 -0.54 8.52 5.20
CA ARG A 155 -1.58 8.87 4.23
C ARG A 155 -2.41 7.66 3.83
N ILE A 156 -1.78 6.55 3.48
CA ILE A 156 -2.44 5.29 3.14
C ILE A 156 -3.32 4.80 4.29
N LYS A 157 -2.84 4.89 5.54
CA LYS A 157 -3.63 4.54 6.73
C LYS A 157 -4.84 5.46 6.91
N SER A 158 -4.69 6.76 6.63
CA SER A 158 -5.76 7.75 6.79
C SER A 158 -6.96 7.55 5.85
N TYR A 159 -6.79 6.77 4.78
CA TYR A 159 -7.90 6.45 3.88
C TYR A 159 -8.97 5.54 4.51
N GLY A 160 -8.64 4.76 5.54
CA GLY A 160 -9.59 3.88 6.21
C GLY A 160 -10.21 2.80 5.30
N PRO A 161 -11.41 2.30 5.63
CA PRO A 161 -12.15 1.36 4.79
C PRO A 161 -12.60 2.03 3.48
N MET A 162 -12.46 1.31 2.37
CA MET A 162 -12.88 1.79 1.05
C MET A 162 -13.32 0.64 0.15
N ALA A 163 -14.21 0.93 -0.80
CA ALA A 163 -14.51 0.00 -1.87
C ALA A 163 -13.33 -0.06 -2.86
N SER A 164 -13.23 -1.13 -3.64
CA SER A 164 -12.31 -1.16 -4.78
C SER A 164 -12.96 -1.66 -6.05
N THR A 165 -12.48 -1.15 -7.18
CA THR A 165 -12.95 -1.47 -8.52
C THR A 165 -11.79 -1.46 -9.51
N ALA A 166 -12.04 -1.95 -10.72
CA ALA A 166 -11.14 -1.84 -11.86
C ALA A 166 -11.97 -1.49 -13.10
N PRO A 167 -11.64 -0.42 -13.85
CA PRO A 167 -12.48 0.06 -14.94
C PRO A 167 -12.36 -0.79 -16.21
N VAL A 168 -11.21 -1.45 -16.42
CA VAL A 168 -10.99 -2.30 -17.60
C VAL A 168 -11.34 -3.74 -17.25
N PRO A 169 -12.27 -4.39 -17.98
CA PRO A 169 -12.56 -5.80 -17.81
C PRO A 169 -11.29 -6.64 -18.01
N SER A 170 -11.01 -7.52 -17.07
CA SER A 170 -9.93 -8.51 -17.20
C SER A 170 -10.52 -9.87 -17.53
N LYS A 171 -9.71 -10.78 -18.10
CA LYS A 171 -10.13 -12.17 -18.35
C LYS A 171 -10.56 -12.90 -17.06
N LYS A 172 -10.08 -12.42 -15.90
CA LYS A 172 -10.48 -12.87 -14.57
C LYS A 172 -11.31 -11.79 -13.88
N PRO A 173 -12.27 -12.16 -13.01
CA PRO A 173 -12.98 -11.16 -12.25
C PRO A 173 -12.01 -10.39 -11.35
N PHE A 174 -12.23 -9.09 -11.19
CA PHE A 174 -11.47 -8.27 -10.24
C PHE A 174 -11.71 -8.73 -8.79
N ARG A 175 -12.95 -9.14 -8.48
CA ARG A 175 -13.36 -9.77 -7.22
C ARG A 175 -14.21 -11.00 -7.52
N TYR A 176 -13.91 -12.12 -6.90
CA TYR A 176 -14.76 -13.29 -6.94
C TYR A 176 -16.01 -13.06 -6.07
N THR A 177 -17.18 -13.45 -6.57
CA THR A 177 -18.47 -13.25 -5.89
C THR A 177 -18.92 -14.47 -5.09
N HIS A 178 -18.30 -15.63 -5.28
CA HIS A 178 -18.70 -16.86 -4.59
C HIS A 178 -18.55 -16.74 -3.05
N PRO A 179 -19.49 -17.25 -2.23
CA PRO A 179 -19.47 -17.11 -0.77
C PRO A 179 -18.16 -17.57 -0.12
N VAL A 180 -17.61 -18.70 -0.58
CA VAL A 180 -16.35 -19.25 -0.03
C VAL A 180 -15.19 -18.27 -0.19
N ALA A 181 -15.09 -17.59 -1.34
CA ALA A 181 -14.03 -16.61 -1.61
C ALA A 181 -14.17 -15.38 -0.69
N ASN A 182 -15.40 -15.00 -0.37
CA ASN A 182 -15.71 -13.84 0.48
C ASN A 182 -15.80 -14.17 1.97
N ARG A 183 -15.49 -15.41 2.40
CA ARG A 183 -15.44 -15.76 3.82
C ARG A 183 -14.39 -14.90 4.53
N VAL A 184 -14.80 -14.14 5.53
CA VAL A 184 -13.96 -13.22 6.31
C VAL A 184 -13.17 -13.98 7.37
N LEU A 185 -11.91 -13.59 7.58
CA LEU A 185 -11.06 -14.09 8.67
C LEU A 185 -11.49 -13.45 10.01
N GLN A 186 -12.20 -14.22 10.83
CA GLN A 186 -12.70 -13.78 12.14
C GLN A 186 -11.72 -14.11 13.26
N VAL A 187 -10.57 -13.42 13.25
CA VAL A 187 -9.48 -13.59 14.24
C VAL A 187 -9.27 -12.28 14.98
N LYS A 188 -9.32 -12.31 16.32
CA LYS A 188 -9.36 -11.11 17.16
C LYS A 188 -8.15 -10.21 16.94
N ALA A 189 -6.97 -10.79 16.80
CA ALA A 189 -5.76 -10.04 16.50
C ALA A 189 -5.82 -9.33 15.13
N CYS A 190 -6.45 -9.95 14.13
CA CYS A 190 -6.56 -9.42 12.77
C CYS A 190 -7.67 -8.35 12.66
N THR A 191 -8.84 -8.58 13.25
CA THR A 191 -10.01 -7.69 13.15
C THR A 191 -9.82 -6.36 13.87
N ARG A 192 -8.86 -6.25 14.80
CA ARG A 192 -8.43 -4.96 15.37
C ARG A 192 -7.94 -3.96 14.33
N CYS A 193 -7.35 -4.44 13.24
CA CYS A 193 -6.89 -3.58 12.15
C CYS A 193 -7.70 -3.80 10.87
N HIS A 194 -8.31 -4.96 10.67
CA HIS A 194 -9.05 -5.33 9.47
C HIS A 194 -10.55 -5.46 9.78
N ASN A 195 -11.20 -4.32 10.03
CA ASN A 195 -12.64 -4.22 10.19
C ASN A 195 -13.18 -3.09 9.30
N SER A 196 -14.41 -3.27 8.83
CA SER A 196 -15.10 -2.33 7.94
C SER A 196 -15.80 -1.19 8.71
N GLN A 197 -15.84 -1.24 10.04
CA GLN A 197 -16.65 -0.36 10.88
C GLN A 197 -15.87 0.84 11.45
N ASP A 198 -14.56 0.70 11.67
CA ASP A 198 -13.73 1.75 12.25
C ASP A 198 -13.19 2.71 11.19
N THR A 199 -13.14 4.01 11.51
CA THR A 199 -12.58 5.06 10.63
C THR A 199 -11.13 4.79 10.21
N PHE A 200 -10.35 4.12 11.06
CA PHE A 200 -8.97 3.71 10.77
C PHE A 200 -8.82 2.21 10.49
N GLY A 201 -9.94 1.50 10.46
CA GLY A 201 -10.00 0.11 10.05
C GLY A 201 -9.54 -0.04 8.61
N ARG A 202 -8.95 -1.19 8.31
CA ARG A 202 -8.69 -1.64 6.95
C ARG A 202 -9.79 -2.59 6.53
N GLY A 203 -9.94 -2.75 5.23
CA GLY A 203 -10.83 -3.74 4.65
C GLY A 203 -10.59 -5.12 5.25
N GLU A 204 -11.70 -5.84 5.39
CA GLU A 204 -11.73 -7.20 5.91
C GLU A 204 -10.82 -8.12 5.09
N LEU A 205 -10.17 -9.04 5.78
CA LEU A 205 -9.35 -10.08 5.15
C LEU A 205 -10.26 -11.24 4.78
N THR A 206 -10.29 -11.60 3.50
CA THR A 206 -11.15 -12.69 2.99
C THR A 206 -10.32 -13.85 2.46
N LYS A 207 -10.97 -14.98 2.13
CA LYS A 207 -10.33 -16.12 1.47
C LYS A 207 -9.70 -15.75 0.12
N GLN A 208 -10.15 -14.68 -0.54
CA GLN A 208 -9.47 -14.16 -1.74
C GLN A 208 -8.04 -13.65 -1.46
N ASN A 209 -7.77 -13.27 -0.21
CA ASN A 209 -6.46 -12.77 0.22
C ASN A 209 -5.58 -13.89 0.81
N LEU A 210 -5.98 -15.16 0.72
CA LEU A 210 -5.32 -16.32 1.34
C LEU A 210 -3.80 -16.30 1.18
N PHE A 211 -3.31 -16.20 -0.06
CA PHE A 211 -1.88 -16.24 -0.35
C PHE A 211 -1.13 -15.06 0.26
N THR A 212 -1.73 -13.88 0.23
CA THR A 212 -1.15 -12.69 0.86
C THR A 212 -1.14 -12.82 2.38
N ILE A 213 -2.21 -13.30 2.99
CA ILE A 213 -2.28 -13.52 4.44
C ILE A 213 -1.18 -14.49 4.86
N ARG A 214 -1.07 -15.64 4.18
CA ARG A 214 -0.03 -16.65 4.44
C ARG A 214 1.37 -16.05 4.34
N PHE A 215 1.67 -15.39 3.22
CA PHE A 215 2.97 -14.76 2.99
C PHE A 215 3.33 -13.74 4.09
N MET A 216 2.38 -12.90 4.50
CA MET A 216 2.61 -11.86 5.50
C MET A 216 2.87 -12.44 6.89
N LEU A 217 2.23 -13.56 7.24
CA LEU A 217 2.46 -14.28 8.49
C LEU A 217 3.83 -14.96 8.49
N GLU A 218 4.14 -15.72 7.44
CA GLU A 218 5.43 -16.42 7.28
C GLU A 218 6.61 -15.44 7.30
N SER A 219 6.43 -14.27 6.67
CA SER A 219 7.44 -13.21 6.64
C SER A 219 7.48 -12.35 7.91
N LYS A 220 6.66 -12.66 8.92
CA LYS A 220 6.53 -11.88 10.18
C LYS A 220 6.23 -10.40 9.95
N LEU A 221 5.52 -10.09 8.87
CA LEU A 221 5.03 -8.74 8.53
C LEU A 221 3.62 -8.50 9.08
N MET A 222 2.94 -9.57 9.51
CA MET A 222 1.68 -9.55 10.25
C MET A 222 1.73 -10.54 11.42
N PRO A 223 1.09 -10.20 12.56
CA PRO A 223 0.49 -8.89 12.85
C PRO A 223 1.57 -7.81 13.05
N PRO A 224 1.24 -6.50 12.99
CA PRO A 224 2.22 -5.44 13.18
C PRO A 224 2.81 -5.47 14.61
N MET A 225 3.96 -4.81 14.80
CA MET A 225 4.62 -4.72 16.11
C MET A 225 3.64 -4.29 17.22
N GLY A 226 3.72 -4.96 18.38
CA GLY A 226 2.84 -4.71 19.53
C GLY A 226 1.55 -5.54 19.53
N PHE A 227 1.35 -6.37 18.51
CA PHE A 227 0.27 -7.36 18.48
C PHE A 227 0.88 -8.76 18.49
N GLU A 228 0.30 -9.64 19.29
CA GLU A 228 0.71 -11.05 19.37
C GLU A 228 -0.47 -11.94 18.99
N LEU A 229 -0.16 -13.07 18.35
CA LEU A 229 -1.16 -14.10 18.06
C LEU A 229 -1.21 -15.06 19.24
N THR A 230 -2.39 -15.22 19.82
CA THR A 230 -2.63 -16.30 20.77
C THR A 230 -2.61 -17.66 20.06
N GLN A 231 -2.48 -18.76 20.81
CA GLN A 231 -2.61 -20.11 20.23
C GLN A 231 -3.98 -20.31 19.55
N GLU A 232 -5.04 -19.72 20.10
CA GLU A 232 -6.37 -19.76 19.49
C GLU A 232 -6.40 -18.98 18.15
N ASP A 233 -5.78 -17.80 18.09
CA ASP A 233 -5.67 -17.04 16.84
C ASP A 233 -4.91 -17.84 15.79
N GLN A 234 -3.79 -18.48 16.16
CA GLN A 234 -3.00 -19.33 15.26
C GLN A 234 -3.83 -20.48 14.69
N ARG A 235 -4.53 -21.24 15.55
CA ARG A 235 -5.41 -22.33 15.10
C ARG A 235 -6.49 -21.84 14.12
N LYS A 236 -7.17 -20.73 14.44
CA LYS A 236 -8.20 -20.15 13.56
C LYS A 236 -7.63 -19.67 12.22
N ILE A 237 -6.42 -19.11 12.24
CA ILE A 237 -5.71 -18.73 11.02
C ILE A 237 -5.39 -19.97 10.19
N GLU A 238 -4.84 -21.03 10.79
CA GLU A 238 -4.52 -22.28 10.10
C GLU A 238 -5.76 -22.93 9.47
N GLU A 239 -6.86 -23.04 10.21
CA GLU A 239 -8.16 -23.50 9.70
C GLU A 239 -8.69 -22.61 8.57
N PHE A 240 -8.37 -21.31 8.61
CA PHE A 240 -8.68 -20.39 7.52
C PHE A 240 -7.71 -20.51 6.34
N LEU A 241 -6.50 -21.03 6.54
CA LEU A 241 -5.50 -21.16 5.49
C LEU A 241 -5.56 -22.51 4.74
N MET A 242 -6.21 -23.52 5.34
CA MET A 242 -6.61 -24.79 4.70
C MET A 242 -7.83 -24.59 3.79
#